data_AF-M7S3K4-F1
#
_entry.id   AF-M7S3K4-F1
#
_cell.length_a   1.000
_cell.length_b   1.000
_cell.length_c   1.000
_cell.angle_alpha   90.00
_cell.angle_beta   90.00
_cell.angle_gamma   90.00
#
_symmetry.space_group_name_H-M   'P 1'
#
loop_
_entity.id
_entity.type
_entity.pdbx_description
1 polymer ?
#
loop_
_entity_poly.entity_id
_entity_poly.type
_entity_poly.pdbx_seq_one_letter_code
_entity_poly.pdbx_strand_id
1 'polypeptide(L)'
;MNYKVASAKNIATLLFLFSSQSEAFDLGKIAKIKAGAESFSKVGFNNKPINTNKGIYPTETFMTIMAYMQVDFTELLPKSATANGHHLDGSLGGWGGAVIYDSTKDFINEVTGKPYGAMAWNYVGYWGGLVGQKPWAACGLATGNLTQGQYDKMTQAEMTQLSNQEALAASTCAKTYADHTRNYVIYNAYLRYNYKDIFEIRGGRYESPADYMSGYNQGLDMTLNLGNFKFWWFSSFGRGFAYNEWLYNFYSPKTYTLKNGQTINPGVHAFYIIWNYKGFSIQPFVYFSPFNEYDPNFTITYDSNPTFTGLGFRSQTDITVLNPFYAKRFWDTYQFGMPAGKNAHSLMIKQKFEWNEYNFGFGIYKSFGNANWMIGYHGNRLGFDFWTNTVYANTLNSLSYMMDANAFTVFAFGGGVHRKLLWGLLGRLTYGPRANEQVLSLNLGYKFTKNFSADIKFEYYNVLMHQGYKMGWNGPKLDSQPATDQDRSHIFTEIVWKL
;
A
#
# COMPACT_ATOMS: atom_id res chain seq x y z
N MET A 1 37.99 -14.10 -19.33
CA MET A 1 38.37 -13.51 -18.03
C MET A 1 37.31 -13.94 -17.03
N ASN A 2 37.60 -14.97 -16.23
CA ASN A 2 36.62 -15.69 -15.40
C ASN A 2 36.45 -14.99 -14.04
N TYR A 3 35.26 -14.47 -13.75
CA TYR A 3 34.92 -13.99 -12.41
C TYR A 3 34.44 -15.16 -11.57
N LYS A 4 35.26 -15.59 -10.60
CA LYS A 4 34.87 -16.56 -9.57
C LYS A 4 34.01 -15.84 -8.51
N VAL A 5 32.81 -16.36 -8.31
CA VAL A 5 31.87 -16.00 -7.24
C VAL A 5 32.53 -16.25 -5.88
N ALA A 6 32.56 -15.23 -5.02
CA ALA A 6 33.02 -15.37 -3.64
C ALA A 6 32.07 -16.31 -2.88
N SER A 7 32.62 -17.38 -2.28
CA SER A 7 31.82 -18.33 -1.50
C SER A 7 31.40 -17.74 -0.15
N ALA A 8 30.29 -18.25 0.40
CA ALA A 8 29.71 -17.85 1.68
C ALA A 8 30.67 -17.86 2.88
N LYS A 9 31.84 -18.53 2.76
CA LYS A 9 32.90 -18.48 3.78
C LYS A 9 33.58 -17.12 3.90
N ASN A 10 33.59 -16.30 2.85
CA ASN A 10 34.32 -15.01 2.87
C ASN A 10 33.56 -13.88 3.58
N ILE A 11 32.24 -13.98 3.71
CA ILE A 11 31.43 -13.00 4.47
C ILE A 11 31.59 -13.22 5.98
N ALA A 12 31.74 -14.48 6.41
CA ALA A 12 32.04 -14.80 7.80
C ALA A 12 33.41 -14.24 8.23
N THR A 13 34.44 -14.34 7.37
CA THR A 13 35.79 -13.89 7.71
C THR A 13 35.94 -12.37 7.80
N LEU A 14 35.13 -11.58 7.06
CA LEU A 14 35.18 -10.12 7.15
C LEU A 14 34.66 -9.56 8.49
N LEU A 15 33.85 -10.34 9.21
CA LEU A 15 33.33 -9.98 10.54
C LEU A 15 34.30 -10.35 11.69
N PHE A 16 35.39 -11.08 11.41
CA PHE A 16 36.34 -11.57 12.42
C PHE A 16 37.61 -10.70 12.58
N LEU A 17 37.76 -9.60 11.84
CA LEU A 17 38.95 -8.73 11.93
C LEU A 17 38.90 -7.69 13.06
N PHE A 18 37.87 -7.72 13.93
CA PHE A 18 37.73 -6.83 15.09
C PHE A 18 37.68 -7.56 16.44
N SER A 19 38.33 -8.72 16.58
CA SER A 19 38.37 -9.45 17.86
C SER A 19 39.79 -9.74 18.33
N SER A 20 40.45 -8.75 18.92
CA SER A 20 41.42 -9.01 19.98
C SER A 20 40.88 -8.42 21.26
N GLN A 21 40.37 -9.29 22.12
CA GLN A 21 39.63 -9.09 23.38
C GLN A 21 38.10 -8.99 23.26
N SER A 22 37.43 -10.12 23.10
CA SER A 22 36.03 -10.25 23.53
C SER A 22 35.72 -11.73 23.80
N GLU A 23 35.07 -11.99 24.94
CA GLU A 23 34.43 -13.27 25.25
C GLU A 23 33.61 -13.77 24.04
N ALA A 24 33.62 -15.08 23.80
CA ALA A 24 32.93 -15.69 22.69
C ALA A 24 31.46 -15.20 22.62
N PHE A 25 31.13 -14.48 21.56
CA PHE A 25 29.81 -13.89 21.32
C PHE A 25 28.82 -15.03 20.99
N ASP A 26 28.08 -15.50 21.99
CA ASP A 26 27.06 -16.54 21.84
C ASP A 26 25.83 -15.97 21.12
N LEU A 27 25.84 -16.03 19.79
CA LEU A 27 24.77 -15.54 18.92
C LEU A 27 23.38 -16.11 19.30
N GLY A 28 23.30 -17.32 19.87
CA GLY A 28 22.04 -17.98 20.22
C GLY A 28 21.26 -17.29 21.36
N LYS A 29 21.92 -16.47 22.18
CA LYS A 29 21.27 -15.74 23.29
C LYS A 29 20.71 -14.38 22.89
N ILE A 30 21.20 -13.82 21.79
CA ILE A 30 20.92 -12.45 21.35
C ILE A 30 20.18 -12.38 20.02
N ALA A 31 20.11 -13.50 19.27
CA ALA A 31 19.48 -13.58 17.96
C ALA A 31 18.32 -14.57 17.97
N LYS A 32 17.16 -14.15 17.42
CA LYS A 32 16.00 -15.02 17.17
C LYS A 32 15.81 -15.18 15.67
N ILE A 33 15.70 -16.42 15.23
CA ILE A 33 15.38 -16.73 13.82
C ILE A 33 13.87 -16.81 13.67
N LYS A 34 13.36 -16.12 12.66
CA LYS A 34 11.99 -16.24 12.17
C LYS A 34 12.04 -16.71 10.73
N ALA A 35 11.18 -17.65 10.39
CA ALA A 35 11.00 -18.08 9.01
C ALA A 35 9.52 -18.31 8.74
N GLY A 36 9.14 -18.29 7.48
CA GLY A 36 7.77 -18.58 7.12
C GLY A 36 7.60 -18.74 5.62
N ALA A 37 6.45 -19.27 5.25
CA ALA A 37 6.01 -19.40 3.88
C ALA A 37 4.52 -19.05 3.80
N GLU A 38 4.16 -18.36 2.72
CA GLU A 38 2.81 -17.86 2.50
C GLU A 38 2.42 -18.17 1.04
N SER A 39 1.18 -18.59 0.83
CA SER A 39 0.57 -18.64 -0.49
C SER A 39 -0.67 -17.79 -0.51
N PHE A 40 -0.80 -16.94 -1.52
CA PHE A 40 -1.99 -16.14 -1.75
C PHE A 40 -2.56 -16.49 -3.12
N SER A 41 -3.88 -16.50 -3.25
CA SER A 41 -4.52 -16.49 -4.57
C SER A 41 -5.67 -15.51 -4.63
N LYS A 42 -5.82 -14.88 -5.80
CA LYS A 42 -7.05 -14.20 -6.21
C LYS A 42 -7.67 -15.01 -7.33
N VAL A 43 -8.95 -15.32 -7.22
CA VAL A 43 -9.73 -16.00 -8.26
C VAL A 43 -10.87 -15.08 -8.68
N GLY A 44 -10.69 -14.43 -9.82
CA GLY A 44 -11.70 -13.55 -10.42
C GLY A 44 -12.76 -14.34 -11.19
N PHE A 45 -14.03 -13.95 -11.05
CA PHE A 45 -15.13 -14.64 -11.73
C PHE A 45 -15.42 -14.10 -13.13
N ASN A 46 -15.13 -12.82 -13.37
CA ASN A 46 -15.32 -12.18 -14.67
C ASN A 46 -14.09 -12.41 -15.57
N ASN A 47 -14.20 -13.36 -16.50
CA ASN A 47 -13.14 -13.72 -17.46
C ASN A 47 -13.44 -13.22 -18.89
N LYS A 48 -14.25 -12.16 -19.06
CA LYS A 48 -14.56 -11.59 -20.37
C LYS A 48 -13.29 -11.05 -21.06
N PRO A 49 -13.19 -11.12 -22.40
CA PRO A 49 -12.11 -10.49 -23.14
C PRO A 49 -11.95 -9.01 -22.81
N ILE A 50 -10.73 -8.50 -22.95
CA ILE A 50 -10.43 -7.07 -22.77
C ILE A 50 -10.98 -6.31 -23.99
N ASN A 51 -11.57 -5.14 -23.75
CA ASN A 51 -11.87 -4.17 -24.80
C ASN A 51 -11.37 -2.79 -24.38
N THR A 52 -10.19 -2.41 -24.87
CA THR A 52 -9.52 -1.14 -24.51
C THR A 52 -10.25 0.10 -24.99
N ASN A 53 -11.02 0.00 -26.09
CA ASN A 53 -11.81 1.12 -26.59
C ASN A 53 -13.04 1.37 -25.70
N LYS A 54 -13.63 0.31 -25.16
CA LYS A 54 -14.80 0.39 -24.27
C LYS A 54 -14.43 0.52 -22.79
N GLY A 55 -13.15 0.32 -22.42
CA GLY A 55 -12.72 0.29 -21.02
C GLY A 55 -13.26 -0.92 -20.25
N ILE A 56 -13.42 -2.06 -20.93
CA ILE A 56 -13.88 -3.31 -20.34
C ILE A 56 -12.66 -4.18 -20.04
N TYR A 57 -12.53 -4.57 -18.79
CA TYR A 57 -11.45 -5.44 -18.33
C TYR A 57 -12.01 -6.57 -17.45
N PRO A 58 -11.43 -7.79 -17.52
CA PRO A 58 -11.77 -8.91 -16.65
C PRO A 58 -11.26 -8.67 -15.23
N THR A 59 -11.62 -9.58 -14.32
CA THR A 59 -10.98 -9.70 -13.01
C THR A 59 -9.96 -10.81 -13.08
N GLU A 60 -8.71 -10.47 -12.82
CA GLU A 60 -7.60 -11.41 -12.93
C GLU A 60 -7.66 -12.55 -11.90
N THR A 61 -7.14 -13.70 -12.31
CA THR A 61 -6.85 -14.84 -11.43
C THR A 61 -5.34 -15.04 -11.37
N PHE A 62 -4.77 -15.05 -10.17
CA PHE A 62 -3.36 -15.31 -9.96
C PHE A 62 -3.11 -16.03 -8.64
N MET A 63 -1.96 -16.71 -8.55
CA MET A 63 -1.50 -17.36 -7.32
C MET A 63 -0.01 -17.07 -7.11
N THR A 64 0.36 -16.78 -5.87
CA THR A 64 1.72 -16.53 -5.43
C THR A 64 2.15 -17.57 -4.40
N ILE A 65 3.45 -17.84 -4.37
CA ILE A 65 4.11 -18.54 -3.26
C ILE A 65 5.31 -17.71 -2.86
N MET A 66 5.44 -17.44 -1.57
CA MET A 66 6.54 -16.67 -1.02
C MET A 66 7.06 -17.30 0.26
N ALA A 67 8.32 -17.01 0.59
CA ALA A 67 8.96 -17.41 1.82
C ALA A 67 9.85 -16.29 2.34
N TYR A 68 10.01 -16.23 3.65
CA TYR A 68 10.89 -15.29 4.31
C TYR A 68 11.78 -15.96 5.35
N MET A 69 12.91 -15.32 5.60
CA MET A 69 13.80 -15.63 6.71
C MET A 69 14.32 -14.31 7.29
N GLN A 70 14.34 -14.24 8.61
CA GLN A 70 14.73 -13.07 9.36
C GLN A 70 15.51 -13.46 10.62
N VAL A 71 16.51 -12.65 10.94
CA VAL A 71 17.27 -12.71 12.19
C VAL A 71 17.01 -11.42 12.96
N ASP A 72 16.46 -11.56 14.17
CA ASP A 72 16.20 -10.45 15.09
C ASP A 72 17.25 -10.43 16.19
N PHE A 73 17.98 -9.34 16.30
CA PHE A 73 18.89 -9.07 17.41
C PHE A 73 18.12 -8.38 18.52
N THR A 74 17.87 -9.07 19.63
CA THR A 74 16.95 -8.59 20.67
C THR A 74 17.57 -7.58 21.62
N GLU A 75 18.90 -7.62 21.79
CA GLU A 75 19.64 -6.65 22.59
C GLU A 75 21.11 -6.67 22.15
N LEU A 76 21.65 -5.50 21.82
CA LEU A 76 23.01 -5.29 21.33
C LEU A 76 23.87 -4.48 22.32
N LEU A 77 23.27 -3.93 23.39
CA LEU A 77 23.99 -3.19 24.43
C LEU A 77 24.42 -4.08 25.60
N PRO A 78 25.50 -3.72 26.31
CA PRO A 78 25.92 -4.42 27.52
C PRO A 78 24.89 -4.25 28.65
N LYS A 79 24.87 -5.22 29.59
CA LYS A 79 23.95 -5.23 30.75
C LYS A 79 23.97 -3.94 31.58
N SER A 80 25.11 -3.26 31.66
CA SER A 80 25.22 -1.99 32.39
C SER A 80 24.42 -0.86 31.72
N ALA A 81 24.38 -0.82 30.39
CA ALA A 81 23.59 0.16 29.65
C ALA A 81 22.09 -0.18 29.72
N THR A 82 21.74 -1.46 29.59
CA THR A 82 20.33 -1.90 29.68
C THR A 82 19.75 -1.73 31.08
N ALA A 83 20.54 -1.96 32.13
CA ALA A 83 20.14 -1.65 33.50
C ALA A 83 19.87 -0.15 33.72
N ASN A 84 20.52 0.73 32.93
CA ASN A 84 20.29 2.17 32.94
C ASN A 84 19.15 2.60 31.99
N GLY A 85 18.43 1.64 31.37
CA GLY A 85 17.27 1.86 30.52
C GLY A 85 17.58 2.13 29.05
N HIS A 86 18.80 1.86 28.59
CA HIS A 86 19.19 1.95 27.18
C HIS A 86 19.01 0.59 26.50
N HIS A 87 18.34 0.56 25.35
CA HIS A 87 18.15 -0.66 24.57
C HIS A 87 18.55 -0.41 23.12
N LEU A 88 19.26 -1.36 22.51
CA LEU A 88 19.53 -1.36 21.07
C LEU A 88 19.16 -2.72 20.49
N ASP A 89 18.18 -2.74 19.60
CA ASP A 89 17.79 -3.93 18.85
C ASP A 89 17.92 -3.70 17.34
N GLY A 90 17.81 -4.76 16.57
CA GLY A 90 17.85 -4.67 15.12
C GLY A 90 17.35 -5.94 14.45
N SER A 91 17.19 -5.87 13.15
CA SER A 91 16.74 -7.03 12.36
C SER A 91 17.35 -7.03 10.98
N LEU A 92 17.58 -8.23 10.44
CA LEU A 92 17.93 -8.46 9.04
C LEU A 92 17.04 -9.57 8.49
N GLY A 93 16.24 -9.25 7.47
CA GLY A 93 15.24 -10.14 6.90
C GLY A 93 15.05 -9.98 5.40
N GLY A 94 14.95 -11.12 4.73
CA GLY A 94 14.68 -11.22 3.30
C GLY A 94 13.38 -11.97 3.03
N TRP A 95 12.68 -11.54 1.99
CA TRP A 95 11.47 -12.17 1.47
C TRP A 95 11.70 -12.47 -0.02
N GLY A 96 11.30 -13.64 -0.48
CA GLY A 96 11.36 -14.01 -1.88
C GLY A 96 10.19 -14.89 -2.29
N GLY A 97 9.83 -14.86 -3.56
CA GLY A 97 8.74 -15.67 -4.08
C GLY A 97 8.39 -15.34 -5.51
N ALA A 98 7.33 -15.95 -6.03
CA ALA A 98 6.95 -15.82 -7.42
C ALA A 98 5.44 -15.96 -7.62
N VAL A 99 4.98 -15.45 -8.76
CA VAL A 99 3.67 -15.79 -9.32
C VAL A 99 3.79 -17.15 -10.00
N ILE A 100 2.98 -18.12 -9.55
CA ILE A 100 2.97 -19.49 -10.10
C ILE A 100 1.81 -19.74 -11.06
N TYR A 101 0.76 -18.91 -11.00
CA TYR A 101 -0.34 -18.87 -11.94
C TYR A 101 -0.72 -17.41 -12.22
N ASP A 102 -0.97 -17.07 -13.48
CA ASP A 102 -1.36 -15.73 -13.92
C ASP A 102 -2.26 -15.86 -15.16
N SER A 103 -3.54 -15.49 -15.03
CA SER A 103 -4.49 -15.48 -16.15
C SER A 103 -4.33 -14.25 -17.07
N THR A 104 -3.67 -13.19 -16.61
CA THR A 104 -3.60 -11.91 -17.34
C THR A 104 -2.78 -12.00 -18.61
N LYS A 105 -1.80 -12.91 -18.64
CA LYS A 105 -0.98 -13.22 -19.83
C LYS A 105 -1.82 -13.75 -21.00
N ASP A 106 -2.99 -14.34 -20.71
CA ASP A 106 -3.84 -15.03 -21.68
C ASP A 106 -5.06 -14.19 -22.11
N PHE A 107 -5.30 -13.03 -21.49
CA PHE A 107 -6.42 -12.17 -21.86
C PHE A 107 -6.21 -11.52 -23.22
N ILE A 108 -7.14 -11.80 -24.14
CA ILE A 108 -7.15 -11.23 -25.49
C ILE A 108 -7.83 -9.86 -25.46
N ASN A 109 -7.20 -8.88 -26.10
CA ASN A 109 -7.82 -7.59 -26.42
C ASN A 109 -8.61 -7.70 -27.72
N GLU A 110 -9.93 -7.60 -27.65
CA GLU A 110 -10.86 -7.65 -28.78
C GLU A 110 -10.52 -6.63 -29.88
N VAL A 111 -9.94 -5.48 -29.51
CA VAL A 111 -9.58 -4.43 -30.46
C VAL A 111 -8.46 -4.87 -31.41
N THR A 112 -7.54 -5.71 -30.93
CA THR A 112 -6.36 -6.14 -31.70
C THR A 112 -6.34 -7.63 -32.05
N GLY A 113 -7.17 -8.44 -31.38
CA GLY A 113 -7.12 -9.90 -31.47
C GLY A 113 -5.86 -10.53 -30.86
N LYS A 114 -5.10 -9.77 -30.04
CA LYS A 114 -3.82 -10.21 -29.45
C LYS A 114 -3.87 -10.20 -27.92
N PRO A 115 -3.01 -10.98 -27.23
CA PRO A 115 -2.85 -10.88 -25.79
C PRO A 115 -2.52 -9.45 -25.34
N TYR A 116 -3.14 -8.98 -24.26
CA TYR A 116 -2.84 -7.68 -23.66
C TYR A 116 -1.49 -7.68 -22.93
N GLY A 117 -1.05 -8.83 -22.42
CA GLY A 117 0.21 -8.98 -21.70
C GLY A 117 0.03 -9.17 -20.19
N ALA A 118 1.00 -9.85 -19.60
CA ALA A 118 0.99 -10.18 -18.18
C ALA A 118 1.00 -8.91 -17.32
N MET A 119 0.18 -8.93 -16.27
CA MET A 119 0.00 -7.86 -15.29
C MET A 119 0.26 -8.31 -13.86
N ALA A 120 0.47 -9.62 -13.60
CA ALA A 120 0.73 -10.09 -12.24
C ALA A 120 2.04 -9.55 -11.64
N TRP A 121 2.95 -9.01 -12.46
CA TRP A 121 4.12 -8.26 -11.99
C TRP A 121 3.72 -7.05 -11.11
N ASN A 122 2.51 -6.53 -11.31
CA ASN A 122 1.94 -5.47 -10.50
C ASN A 122 1.62 -5.96 -9.08
N TYR A 123 1.50 -7.25 -8.81
CA TYR A 123 1.38 -7.76 -7.44
C TYR A 123 2.75 -8.18 -6.92
N VAL A 124 3.47 -8.96 -7.73
CA VAL A 124 4.76 -9.54 -7.35
C VAL A 124 5.80 -9.23 -8.40
N GLY A 125 6.82 -8.48 -8.01
CA GLY A 125 8.02 -8.28 -8.81
C GLY A 125 8.16 -6.90 -9.45
N TYR A 126 7.26 -5.95 -9.21
CA TYR A 126 7.43 -4.58 -9.69
C TYR A 126 8.78 -3.99 -9.27
N TRP A 127 9.54 -3.51 -10.25
CA TRP A 127 10.79 -2.80 -10.02
C TRP A 127 11.15 -1.83 -11.15
N GLY A 128 10.86 -0.54 -10.94
CA GLY A 128 11.27 0.53 -11.86
C GLY A 128 12.61 1.21 -11.52
N GLY A 129 13.30 0.76 -10.48
CA GLY A 129 14.39 1.52 -9.85
C GLY A 129 13.88 2.45 -8.75
N LEU A 130 14.79 2.93 -7.89
CA LEU A 130 14.43 3.76 -6.74
C LEU A 130 13.62 5.01 -7.14
N VAL A 131 13.91 5.64 -8.27
CA VAL A 131 13.18 6.83 -8.75
C VAL A 131 12.51 6.58 -10.10
N GLY A 132 12.22 5.32 -10.43
CA GLY A 132 11.62 4.96 -11.72
C GLY A 132 12.57 5.10 -12.91
N GLN A 133 13.90 5.15 -12.67
CA GLN A 133 14.90 5.46 -13.70
C GLN A 133 15.21 4.32 -14.67
N LYS A 134 14.61 3.12 -14.50
CA LYS A 134 14.87 2.00 -15.40
C LYS A 134 14.17 2.20 -16.76
N PRO A 135 14.79 1.81 -17.89
CA PRO A 135 14.21 2.05 -19.21
C PRO A 135 12.80 1.48 -19.39
N TRP A 136 12.54 0.28 -18.87
CA TRP A 136 11.21 -0.33 -18.93
C TRP A 136 10.15 0.40 -18.10
N ALA A 137 10.58 1.16 -17.08
CA ALA A 137 9.69 1.95 -16.24
C ALA A 137 9.38 3.35 -16.79
N ALA A 138 10.02 3.74 -17.90
CA ALA A 138 9.65 4.95 -18.64
C ALA A 138 8.35 4.76 -19.46
N CYS A 139 7.89 3.51 -19.62
CA CYS A 139 6.69 3.18 -20.36
C CYS A 139 5.45 3.32 -19.45
N GLY A 140 4.59 4.29 -19.76
CA GLY A 140 3.39 4.57 -18.97
C GLY A 140 2.28 3.54 -19.21
N LEU A 141 1.82 2.93 -18.12
CA LEU A 141 0.69 2.02 -18.15
C LEU A 141 -0.65 2.79 -18.05
N ALA A 142 -0.70 3.82 -17.22
CA ALA A 142 -1.84 4.73 -17.18
C ALA A 142 -1.85 5.59 -18.47
N THR A 143 -2.99 5.58 -19.16
CA THR A 143 -3.22 6.41 -20.34
C THR A 143 -3.71 7.78 -19.88
N GLY A 144 -3.31 8.85 -20.55
CA GLY A 144 -3.71 10.21 -20.24
C GLY A 144 -2.73 10.93 -19.31
N ASN A 145 -1.58 11.33 -19.86
CA ASN A 145 -0.48 11.98 -19.11
C ASN A 145 -0.27 13.46 -19.49
N LEU A 146 -1.25 14.08 -20.18
CA LEU A 146 -1.19 15.49 -20.54
C LEU A 146 -1.77 16.37 -19.43
N THR A 147 -1.40 17.65 -19.44
CA THR A 147 -2.03 18.63 -18.54
C THR A 147 -3.41 19.06 -19.04
N GLN A 148 -4.23 19.61 -18.15
CA GLN A 148 -5.55 20.13 -18.47
C GLN A 148 -5.50 21.13 -19.62
N GLY A 149 -4.58 22.10 -19.59
CA GLY A 149 -4.45 23.08 -20.68
C GLY A 149 -3.98 22.49 -22.02
N GLN A 150 -3.41 21.28 -22.04
CA GLN A 150 -3.13 20.55 -23.28
C GLN A 150 -4.38 19.84 -23.81
N TYR A 151 -5.18 19.23 -22.93
CA TYR A 151 -6.45 18.63 -23.31
C TYR A 151 -7.49 19.67 -23.76
N ASP A 152 -7.51 20.84 -23.15
CA ASP A 152 -8.44 21.93 -23.51
C ASP A 152 -8.27 22.42 -24.97
N LYS A 153 -7.15 22.06 -25.62
CA LYS A 153 -6.85 22.37 -27.03
C LYS A 153 -7.29 21.26 -27.99
N MET A 154 -7.80 20.16 -27.48
CA MET A 154 -8.24 19.00 -28.26
C MET A 154 -9.76 18.94 -28.35
N THR A 155 -10.25 18.48 -29.48
CA THR A 155 -11.64 18.08 -29.64
C THR A 155 -11.92 16.76 -28.92
N GLN A 156 -13.20 16.47 -28.63
CA GLN A 156 -13.59 15.18 -28.05
C GLN A 156 -13.18 13.97 -28.91
N ALA A 157 -13.18 14.13 -30.23
CA ALA A 157 -12.74 13.08 -31.15
C ALA A 157 -11.23 12.80 -31.02
N GLU A 158 -10.41 13.85 -30.98
CA GLU A 158 -8.96 13.74 -30.77
C GLU A 158 -8.62 13.12 -29.42
N MET A 159 -9.31 13.53 -28.35
CA MET A 159 -9.12 12.93 -27.01
C MET A 159 -9.50 11.44 -27.00
N THR A 160 -10.61 11.08 -27.66
CA THR A 160 -11.03 9.68 -27.78
C THR A 160 -10.01 8.85 -28.55
N GLN A 161 -9.49 9.38 -29.65
CA GLN A 161 -8.46 8.72 -30.46
C GLN A 161 -7.17 8.53 -29.65
N LEU A 162 -6.69 9.57 -28.96
CA LEU A 162 -5.52 9.49 -28.10
C LEU A 162 -5.69 8.43 -27.01
N SER A 163 -6.84 8.45 -26.33
CA SER A 163 -7.16 7.48 -25.28
C SER A 163 -7.14 6.03 -25.78
N ASN A 164 -7.63 5.78 -27.01
CA ASN A 164 -7.61 4.45 -27.60
C ASN A 164 -6.18 4.04 -28.02
N GLN A 165 -5.41 4.96 -28.59
CA GLN A 165 -4.01 4.72 -28.98
C GLN A 165 -3.14 4.38 -27.77
N GLU A 166 -3.22 5.17 -26.70
CA GLU A 166 -2.43 4.95 -25.50
C GLU A 166 -2.82 3.63 -24.80
N ALA A 167 -4.10 3.24 -24.83
CA ALA A 167 -4.53 1.98 -24.24
C ALA A 167 -3.95 0.75 -24.98
N LEU A 168 -3.69 0.89 -26.28
CA LEU A 168 -2.96 -0.11 -27.06
C LEU A 168 -1.45 -0.06 -26.80
N ALA A 169 -0.88 1.10 -26.48
CA ALA A 169 0.54 1.20 -26.10
C ALA A 169 0.80 0.55 -24.73
N ALA A 170 -0.14 0.67 -23.79
CA ALA A 170 -0.05 0.12 -22.44
C ALA A 170 0.16 -1.40 -22.41
N SER A 171 -0.36 -2.17 -23.37
CA SER A 171 -0.13 -3.62 -23.46
C SER A 171 1.36 -3.96 -23.68
N THR A 172 2.05 -3.15 -24.47
CA THR A 172 3.51 -3.31 -24.70
C THR A 172 4.30 -2.97 -23.45
N CYS A 173 3.87 -1.94 -22.70
CA CYS A 173 4.47 -1.61 -21.41
C CYS A 173 4.30 -2.77 -20.42
N ALA A 174 3.10 -3.34 -20.33
CA ALA A 174 2.79 -4.45 -19.41
C ALA A 174 3.75 -5.63 -19.62
N LYS A 175 3.96 -6.04 -20.88
CA LYS A 175 4.94 -7.07 -21.21
C LYS A 175 6.36 -6.70 -20.78
N THR A 176 6.78 -5.45 -21.03
CA THR A 176 8.14 -5.02 -20.70
C THR A 176 8.41 -5.08 -19.18
N TYR A 177 7.43 -4.69 -18.36
CA TYR A 177 7.52 -4.85 -16.91
C TYR A 177 7.60 -6.32 -16.48
N ALA A 178 6.77 -7.18 -17.07
CA ALA A 178 6.78 -8.62 -16.80
C ALA A 178 8.15 -9.27 -17.07
N ASP A 179 8.85 -8.82 -18.13
CA ASP A 179 10.18 -9.33 -18.49
C ASP A 179 11.30 -8.86 -17.51
N HIS A 180 11.01 -7.93 -16.59
CA HIS A 180 12.00 -7.33 -15.68
C HIS A 180 11.63 -7.43 -14.18
N THR A 181 10.81 -8.42 -13.82
CA THR A 181 10.36 -8.64 -12.43
C THR A 181 11.52 -8.92 -11.46
N ARG A 182 11.37 -8.47 -10.21
CA ARG A 182 12.27 -8.80 -9.10
C ARG A 182 11.56 -9.58 -7.99
N ASN A 183 11.87 -10.87 -7.93
CA ASN A 183 11.20 -11.85 -7.10
C ASN A 183 11.76 -11.97 -5.66
N TYR A 184 12.38 -10.89 -5.16
CA TYR A 184 12.91 -10.82 -3.80
C TYR A 184 13.08 -9.38 -3.32
N VAL A 185 13.07 -9.21 -2.00
CA VAL A 185 13.34 -7.94 -1.31
C VAL A 185 14.00 -8.20 0.05
N ILE A 186 14.99 -7.37 0.39
CA ILE A 186 15.47 -7.26 1.78
C ILE A 186 14.55 -6.25 2.46
N TYR A 187 13.49 -6.76 3.07
CA TYR A 187 12.41 -5.94 3.64
C TYR A 187 12.75 -5.41 5.03
N ASN A 188 13.59 -6.16 5.78
CA ASN A 188 14.02 -5.79 7.12
C ASN A 188 15.53 -5.64 7.17
N ALA A 189 16.01 -4.50 7.62
CA ALA A 189 17.43 -4.17 7.80
C ALA A 189 17.51 -2.88 8.63
N TYR A 190 17.30 -2.95 9.94
CA TYR A 190 17.24 -1.76 10.80
C TYR A 190 17.99 -1.93 12.11
N LEU A 191 18.26 -0.77 12.73
CA LEU A 191 18.60 -0.63 14.14
C LEU A 191 17.57 0.27 14.82
N ARG A 192 17.22 -0.06 16.05
CA ARG A 192 16.32 0.72 16.89
C ARG A 192 16.94 0.91 18.27
N TYR A 193 17.03 2.16 18.68
CA TYR A 193 17.44 2.55 20.00
C TYR A 193 16.25 3.08 20.79
N ASN A 194 16.08 2.62 22.03
CA ASN A 194 15.06 3.10 22.96
C ASN A 194 15.73 3.48 24.30
N TYR A 195 15.26 4.57 24.90
CA TYR A 195 15.64 5.00 26.24
C TYR A 195 14.41 5.20 27.12
N LYS A 196 14.19 4.27 28.07
CA LYS A 196 13.13 4.33 29.10
C LYS A 196 11.73 4.65 28.58
N ASP A 197 11.44 4.30 27.33
CA ASP A 197 10.22 4.73 26.62
C ASP A 197 10.00 6.25 26.56
N ILE A 198 11.03 7.06 26.88
CA ILE A 198 11.02 8.52 26.73
C ILE A 198 11.37 8.86 25.29
N PHE A 199 12.41 8.23 24.74
CA PHE A 199 12.90 8.48 23.40
C PHE A 199 13.14 7.17 22.66
N GLU A 200 12.68 7.10 21.42
CA GLU A 200 13.00 6.02 20.50
C GLU A 200 13.47 6.59 19.16
N ILE A 201 14.46 5.97 18.55
CA ILE A 201 14.84 6.21 17.16
C ILE A 201 15.04 4.87 16.46
N ARG A 202 14.45 4.72 15.28
CA ARG A 202 14.64 3.55 14.41
C ARG A 202 15.08 4.01 13.04
N GLY A 203 16.10 3.36 12.48
CA GLY A 203 16.66 3.70 11.18
C GLY A 203 16.99 2.45 10.35
N GLY A 204 16.71 2.50 9.05
CA GLY A 204 16.97 1.41 8.11
C GLY A 204 15.71 1.00 7.35
N ARG A 205 15.55 -0.29 7.10
CA ARG A 205 14.36 -0.89 6.49
C ARG A 205 13.53 -1.62 7.52
N TYR A 206 12.27 -1.26 7.66
CA TYR A 206 11.37 -1.82 8.67
C TYR A 206 9.91 -1.59 8.27
N GLU A 207 8.98 -2.33 8.88
CA GLU A 207 7.55 -2.15 8.65
C GLU A 207 7.14 -0.73 9.07
N SER A 208 6.51 -0.01 8.13
CA SER A 208 6.20 1.40 8.32
C SER A 208 5.13 1.57 9.41
N PRO A 209 5.41 2.35 10.48
CA PRO A 209 4.43 2.63 11.54
C PRO A 209 3.44 3.75 11.15
N ALA A 210 3.54 4.30 9.93
CA ALA A 210 2.86 5.51 9.52
C ALA A 210 1.48 5.22 8.91
N ASP A 211 0.43 5.87 9.41
CA ASP A 211 -0.97 5.68 8.96
C ASP A 211 -1.13 5.77 7.43
N TYR A 212 -0.44 6.73 6.81
CA TYR A 212 -0.55 7.04 5.37
C TYR A 212 0.66 6.57 4.55
N MET A 213 1.40 5.59 5.05
CA MET A 213 2.49 4.93 4.32
C MET A 213 2.54 3.46 4.71
N SER A 214 1.67 2.63 4.16
CA SER A 214 1.64 1.18 4.41
C SER A 214 2.80 0.44 3.74
N GLY A 215 3.09 -0.75 4.23
CA GLY A 215 4.19 -1.61 3.78
C GLY A 215 5.49 -1.35 4.54
N TYR A 216 6.62 -1.48 3.86
CA TYR A 216 7.94 -1.33 4.46
C TYR A 216 8.57 0.02 4.11
N ASN A 217 9.11 0.70 5.11
CA ASN A 217 9.83 1.95 5.00
C ASN A 217 11.34 1.71 4.85
N GLN A 218 12.03 2.48 4.00
CA GLN A 218 13.47 2.69 4.06
C GLN A 218 13.70 4.14 4.51
N GLY A 219 14.05 4.34 5.78
CA GLY A 219 14.19 5.66 6.35
C GLY A 219 14.38 5.64 7.86
N LEU A 220 13.77 6.58 8.56
CA LEU A 220 13.86 6.68 10.02
C LEU A 220 12.56 7.17 10.65
N ASP A 221 12.36 6.81 11.91
CA ASP A 221 11.30 7.36 12.74
C ASP A 221 11.82 7.60 14.16
N MET A 222 11.27 8.62 14.83
CA MET A 222 11.69 9.05 16.15
C MET A 222 10.48 9.39 17.00
N THR A 223 10.45 8.94 18.26
CA THR A 223 9.43 9.33 19.23
C THR A 223 10.05 10.04 20.42
N LEU A 224 9.31 11.01 20.98
CA LEU A 224 9.59 11.64 22.27
C LEU A 224 8.30 11.70 23.08
N ASN A 225 8.27 11.05 24.24
CA ASN A 225 7.13 11.01 25.15
C ASN A 225 7.38 11.94 26.35
N LEU A 226 6.46 12.89 26.58
CA LEU A 226 6.52 13.88 27.65
C LEU A 226 5.15 14.02 28.32
N GLY A 227 4.95 13.33 29.45
CA GLY A 227 3.66 13.33 30.16
C GLY A 227 2.54 12.80 29.26
N ASN A 228 1.53 13.64 29.00
CA ASN A 228 0.39 13.30 28.14
C ASN A 228 0.65 13.51 26.63
N PHE A 229 1.85 13.98 26.26
CA PHE A 229 2.22 14.25 24.88
C PHE A 229 3.18 13.20 24.31
N LYS A 230 2.93 12.81 23.07
CA LYS A 230 3.88 12.07 22.21
C LYS A 230 4.16 12.89 20.97
N PHE A 231 5.42 13.18 20.73
CA PHE A 231 5.92 13.76 19.49
C PHE A 231 6.48 12.64 18.64
N TRP A 232 6.11 12.59 17.37
CA TRP A 232 6.59 11.55 16.47
C TRP A 232 7.00 12.15 15.14
N TRP A 233 8.22 11.84 14.70
CA TRP A 233 8.78 12.22 13.41
C TRP A 233 9.00 10.97 12.57
N PHE A 234 8.67 11.05 11.29
CA PHE A 234 8.86 9.99 10.31
C PHE A 234 9.48 10.55 9.04
N SER A 235 10.45 9.84 8.47
CA SER A 235 11.01 10.11 7.15
C SER A 235 11.15 8.81 6.38
N SER A 236 10.66 8.81 5.15
CA SER A 236 10.78 7.70 4.20
C SER A 236 11.51 8.14 2.94
N PHE A 237 12.52 7.36 2.55
CA PHE A 237 13.27 7.49 1.30
C PHE A 237 13.11 6.22 0.43
N GLY A 238 12.07 5.45 0.69
CA GLY A 238 11.74 4.27 -0.09
C GLY A 238 10.58 3.52 0.56
N ARG A 239 9.67 3.02 -0.27
CA ARG A 239 8.57 2.16 0.11
C ARG A 239 8.76 0.80 -0.55
N GLY A 240 8.55 -0.28 0.19
CA GLY A 240 8.56 -1.67 -0.31
C GLY A 240 7.32 -2.43 0.17
N PHE A 241 7.09 -3.59 -0.42
CA PHE A 241 6.02 -4.50 0.00
C PHE A 241 6.57 -5.92 0.11
N ALA A 242 6.15 -6.63 1.13
CA ALA A 242 6.54 -8.02 1.40
C ALA A 242 5.50 -8.66 2.33
N TYR A 243 4.32 -8.95 1.80
CA TYR A 243 3.23 -9.61 2.54
C TYR A 243 2.14 -10.08 1.56
N ASN A 244 1.41 -11.13 1.91
CA ASN A 244 0.17 -11.58 1.24
C ASN A 244 0.26 -11.69 -0.30
N GLU A 245 -0.27 -10.72 -1.04
CA GLU A 245 -0.23 -10.67 -2.50
C GLU A 245 0.84 -9.74 -3.07
N TRP A 246 1.51 -8.93 -2.22
CA TRP A 246 2.42 -7.87 -2.65
C TRP A 246 3.89 -8.17 -2.35
N LEU A 247 4.72 -8.10 -3.40
CA LEU A 247 6.18 -8.20 -3.29
C LEU A 247 6.88 -7.17 -4.18
N TYR A 248 7.22 -6.01 -3.62
CA TYR A 248 7.89 -4.93 -4.33
C TYR A 248 9.23 -4.59 -3.68
N ASN A 249 10.22 -4.33 -4.53
CA ASN A 249 11.49 -3.78 -4.08
C ASN A 249 11.38 -2.26 -3.82
N PHE A 250 12.30 -1.69 -3.06
CA PHE A 250 12.17 -0.32 -2.51
C PHE A 250 12.19 0.77 -3.58
N TYR A 251 11.06 1.43 -3.79
CA TYR A 251 10.88 2.52 -4.75
C TYR A 251 10.48 3.82 -4.06
N SER A 252 10.68 4.94 -4.74
CA SER A 252 10.25 6.25 -4.27
C SER A 252 8.81 6.49 -4.70
N PRO A 253 7.86 6.64 -3.76
CA PRO A 253 6.47 6.94 -4.11
C PRO A 253 6.32 8.33 -4.72
N LYS A 254 7.25 9.25 -4.43
CA LYS A 254 7.23 10.63 -4.93
C LYS A 254 8.59 11.00 -5.49
N THR A 255 8.65 11.70 -6.61
CA THR A 255 9.91 12.09 -7.27
C THR A 255 9.88 13.54 -7.71
N TYR A 256 11.06 14.14 -7.86
CA TYR A 256 11.21 15.48 -8.40
C TYR A 256 12.33 15.51 -9.44
N THR A 257 12.08 16.10 -10.60
CA THR A 257 13.11 16.31 -11.62
C THR A 257 13.67 17.72 -11.47
N LEU A 258 14.96 17.79 -11.15
CA LEU A 258 15.73 19.02 -11.04
C LEU A 258 15.88 19.70 -12.40
N LYS A 259 16.23 20.99 -12.40
CA LYS A 259 16.45 21.77 -13.64
C LYS A 259 17.55 21.20 -14.54
N ASN A 260 18.50 20.46 -13.99
CA ASN A 260 19.56 19.77 -14.73
C ASN A 260 19.12 18.42 -15.32
N GLY A 261 17.83 18.06 -15.23
CA GLY A 261 17.27 16.80 -15.72
C GLY A 261 17.40 15.61 -14.76
N GLN A 262 18.06 15.76 -13.61
CA GLN A 262 18.22 14.68 -12.64
C GLN A 262 16.94 14.47 -11.83
N THR A 263 16.42 13.23 -11.81
CA THR A 263 15.32 12.85 -10.92
C THR A 263 15.86 12.45 -9.54
N ILE A 264 15.30 13.05 -8.50
CA ILE A 264 15.66 12.81 -7.10
C ILE A 264 14.47 12.23 -6.31
N ASN A 265 14.79 11.59 -5.18
CA ASN A 265 13.82 11.23 -4.16
C ASN A 265 13.83 12.31 -3.05
N PRO A 266 12.82 13.20 -2.99
CA PRO A 266 12.74 14.22 -1.95
C PRO A 266 12.33 13.67 -0.58
N GLY A 267 11.91 12.40 -0.51
CA GLY A 267 11.40 11.77 0.69
C GLY A 267 9.92 12.07 0.95
N VAL A 268 9.31 11.27 1.84
CA VAL A 268 8.00 11.53 2.44
C VAL A 268 8.19 11.62 3.93
N HIS A 269 7.75 12.74 4.51
CA HIS A 269 7.97 13.05 5.91
C HIS A 269 6.64 13.23 6.62
N ALA A 270 6.62 12.90 7.91
CA ALA A 270 5.47 13.15 8.76
C ALA A 270 5.92 13.66 10.13
N PHE A 271 5.16 14.58 10.70
CA PHE A 271 5.34 15.01 12.07
C PHE A 271 3.99 15.06 12.79
N TYR A 272 3.91 14.39 13.93
CA TYR A 272 2.70 14.23 14.72
C TYR A 272 2.94 14.78 16.12
N ILE A 273 1.93 15.48 16.64
CA ILE A 273 1.81 15.77 18.06
C ILE A 273 0.55 15.06 18.53
N ILE A 274 0.69 14.14 19.48
CA ILE A 274 -0.43 13.36 20.00
C ILE A 274 -0.59 13.71 21.47
N TRP A 275 -1.75 14.25 21.82
CA TRP A 275 -2.13 14.46 23.21
C TRP A 275 -3.20 13.44 23.61
N ASN A 276 -2.97 12.73 24.71
CA ASN A 276 -3.90 11.72 25.21
C ASN A 276 -4.33 12.04 26.64
N TYR A 277 -5.64 11.97 26.92
CA TYR A 277 -6.18 12.11 28.26
C TYR A 277 -7.50 11.34 28.41
N LYS A 278 -7.53 10.36 29.34
CA LYS A 278 -8.74 9.60 29.71
C LYS A 278 -9.56 9.10 28.50
N GLY A 279 -8.88 8.52 27.52
CA GLY A 279 -9.50 7.96 26.31
C GLY A 279 -9.79 8.96 25.20
N PHE A 280 -9.57 10.25 25.42
CA PHE A 280 -9.61 11.25 24.37
C PHE A 280 -8.21 11.48 23.80
N SER A 281 -8.09 11.51 22.47
CA SER A 281 -6.85 11.75 21.74
C SER A 281 -7.04 12.88 20.72
N ILE A 282 -6.14 13.85 20.76
CA ILE A 282 -6.04 14.92 19.76
C ILE A 282 -4.70 14.77 19.04
N GLN A 283 -4.74 14.68 17.71
CA GLN A 283 -3.58 14.45 16.87
C GLN A 283 -3.57 15.41 15.67
N PRO A 284 -3.06 16.64 15.79
CA PRO A 284 -2.58 17.38 14.64
C PRO A 284 -1.32 16.70 14.08
N PHE A 285 -1.25 16.60 12.76
CA PHE A 285 -0.07 16.07 12.09
C PHE A 285 0.12 16.72 10.73
N VAL A 286 1.35 16.75 10.24
CA VAL A 286 1.66 17.20 8.89
C VAL A 286 2.35 16.08 8.14
N TYR A 287 1.86 15.77 6.94
CA TYR A 287 2.67 15.04 5.94
C TYR A 287 3.23 16.04 4.95
N PHE A 288 4.43 15.80 4.47
CA PHE A 288 4.97 16.61 3.38
C PHE A 288 6.00 15.83 2.59
N SER A 289 6.15 16.22 1.33
CA SER A 289 7.25 15.78 0.48
C SER A 289 7.76 17.01 -0.27
N PRO A 290 9.03 17.42 -0.07
CA PRO A 290 9.58 18.59 -0.72
C PRO A 290 9.31 18.60 -2.22
N PHE A 291 8.89 19.75 -2.76
CA PHE A 291 8.51 19.96 -4.16
C PHE A 291 7.25 19.21 -4.64
N ASN A 292 6.57 18.47 -3.76
CA ASN A 292 5.36 17.73 -4.10
C ASN A 292 4.13 18.30 -3.39
N GLU A 293 4.13 18.28 -2.05
CA GLU A 293 2.98 18.66 -1.25
C GLU A 293 3.30 18.98 0.21
N TYR A 294 2.33 19.62 0.87
CA TYR A 294 2.30 19.90 2.29
C TYR A 294 0.87 19.73 2.81
N ASP A 295 0.68 18.83 3.77
CA ASP A 295 -0.64 18.34 4.15
C ASP A 295 -0.83 18.52 5.66
N PRO A 296 -1.32 19.68 6.13
CA PRO A 296 -1.75 19.84 7.51
C PRO A 296 -3.03 19.05 7.74
N ASN A 297 -2.97 18.07 8.63
CA ASN A 297 -4.02 17.09 8.87
C ASN A 297 -4.34 17.01 10.36
N PHE A 298 -5.45 16.35 10.66
CA PHE A 298 -5.92 16.25 12.03
C PHE A 298 -6.71 14.97 12.28
N THR A 299 -6.58 14.41 13.47
CA THR A 299 -7.46 13.34 13.95
C THR A 299 -7.88 13.59 15.40
N ILE A 300 -9.15 13.31 15.68
CA ILE A 300 -9.69 13.14 17.04
C ILE A 300 -10.11 11.69 17.18
N THR A 301 -9.72 11.07 18.29
CA THR A 301 -10.25 9.78 18.70
C THR A 301 -10.85 9.90 20.10
N TYR A 302 -12.04 9.35 20.29
CA TYR A 302 -12.58 9.05 21.62
C TYR A 302 -12.67 7.54 21.79
N ASP A 303 -12.17 7.05 22.91
CA ASP A 303 -12.15 5.64 23.28
C ASP A 303 -12.72 5.50 24.69
N SER A 304 -13.89 4.87 24.80
CA SER A 304 -14.57 4.70 26.08
C SER A 304 -13.85 3.73 27.03
N ASN A 305 -12.95 2.89 26.52
CA ASN A 305 -12.19 1.93 27.30
C ASN A 305 -10.79 1.70 26.68
N PRO A 306 -9.83 2.61 26.93
CA PRO A 306 -8.48 2.52 26.35
C PRO A 306 -7.68 1.31 26.82
N THR A 307 -8.10 0.68 27.91
CA THR A 307 -7.49 -0.50 28.49
C THR A 307 -8.25 -1.79 28.11
N PHE A 308 -9.07 -1.76 27.07
CA PHE A 308 -9.84 -2.92 26.64
C PHE A 308 -8.93 -4.08 26.24
N THR A 309 -9.12 -5.22 26.89
CA THR A 309 -8.34 -6.45 26.69
C THR A 309 -9.16 -7.56 26.03
N GLY A 310 -10.28 -7.24 25.38
CA GLY A 310 -11.19 -8.23 24.79
C GLY A 310 -12.29 -8.72 25.72
N LEU A 311 -12.53 -8.04 26.85
CA LEU A 311 -13.62 -8.33 27.79
C LEU A 311 -14.41 -7.06 28.12
N GLY A 312 -15.73 -7.16 28.12
CA GLY A 312 -16.63 -6.04 28.34
C GLY A 312 -16.91 -5.28 27.05
N PHE A 313 -17.22 -3.99 27.16
CA PHE A 313 -17.58 -3.13 26.04
C PHE A 313 -16.56 -2.01 25.83
N ARG A 314 -16.33 -1.67 24.57
CA ARG A 314 -15.57 -0.48 24.14
C ARG A 314 -16.27 0.17 22.96
N SER A 315 -16.39 1.48 23.01
CA SER A 315 -16.83 2.33 21.91
C SER A 315 -15.67 3.22 21.50
N GLN A 316 -15.34 3.24 20.21
CA GLN A 316 -14.29 4.08 19.66
C GLN A 316 -14.82 4.88 18.48
N THR A 317 -14.67 6.19 18.54
CA THR A 317 -14.98 7.12 17.45
C THR A 317 -13.69 7.72 16.91
N ASP A 318 -13.45 7.60 15.61
CA ASP A 318 -12.34 8.24 14.90
C ASP A 318 -12.89 9.28 13.92
N ILE A 319 -12.40 10.51 14.01
CA ILE A 319 -12.66 11.58 13.03
C ILE A 319 -11.33 12.04 12.47
N THR A 320 -11.10 11.84 11.18
CA THR A 320 -9.86 12.23 10.51
C THR A 320 -10.13 13.15 9.34
N VAL A 321 -9.35 14.23 9.25
CA VAL A 321 -9.37 15.16 8.12
C VAL A 321 -7.99 15.19 7.48
N LEU A 322 -7.95 14.99 6.17
CA LEU A 322 -6.76 15.23 5.35
C LEU A 322 -6.93 16.51 4.55
N ASN A 323 -5.91 17.35 4.47
CA ASN A 323 -5.93 18.61 3.72
C ASN A 323 -4.66 18.78 2.88
N PRO A 324 -4.45 17.97 1.83
CA PRO A 324 -3.26 18.12 1.00
C PRO A 324 -3.25 19.44 0.20
N PHE A 325 -2.08 20.09 0.16
CA PHE A 325 -1.80 21.24 -0.70
C PHE A 325 -0.71 20.86 -1.71
N TYR A 326 -1.07 20.88 -2.99
CA TYR A 326 -0.20 20.41 -4.06
C TYR A 326 0.71 21.52 -4.58
N ALA A 327 1.95 21.14 -4.94
CA ALA A 327 2.86 22.01 -5.66
C ALA A 327 2.26 22.47 -7.01
N LYS A 328 2.58 23.69 -7.43
CA LYS A 328 2.00 24.32 -8.64
C LYS A 328 2.10 23.47 -9.91
N ARG A 329 3.17 22.67 -10.05
CA ARG A 329 3.40 21.77 -11.20
C ARG A 329 2.35 20.68 -11.38
N PHE A 330 1.47 20.52 -10.41
CA PHE A 330 0.47 19.47 -10.35
C PHE A 330 -0.96 19.99 -10.49
N TRP A 331 -1.18 21.30 -10.44
CA TRP A 331 -2.54 21.86 -10.38
C TRP A 331 -3.41 21.48 -11.58
N ASP A 332 -2.80 21.30 -12.74
CA ASP A 332 -3.42 20.93 -14.00
C ASP A 332 -3.13 19.48 -14.42
N THR A 333 -2.50 18.66 -13.57
CA THR A 333 -2.29 17.25 -13.87
C THR A 333 -3.48 16.42 -13.45
N TYR A 334 -3.84 15.44 -14.28
CA TYR A 334 -4.85 14.47 -13.91
C TYR A 334 -4.24 13.32 -13.11
N GLN A 335 -4.95 12.93 -12.05
CA GLN A 335 -4.73 11.67 -11.35
C GLN A 335 -6.08 11.01 -11.05
N PHE A 336 -6.17 9.70 -11.19
CA PHE A 336 -7.40 8.94 -10.99
C PHE A 336 -8.52 9.52 -11.87
N GLY A 337 -8.16 9.92 -13.10
CA GLY A 337 -9.09 10.48 -14.08
C GLY A 337 -9.64 11.87 -13.75
N MET A 338 -9.07 12.58 -12.76
CA MET A 338 -9.56 13.89 -12.31
C MET A 338 -8.41 14.87 -12.06
N PRO A 339 -8.57 16.18 -12.33
CA PRO A 339 -7.54 17.17 -12.02
C PRO A 339 -7.22 17.19 -10.52
N ALA A 340 -5.95 17.35 -10.18
CA ALA A 340 -5.55 17.44 -8.78
C ALA A 340 -6.03 18.73 -8.11
N GLY A 341 -5.96 19.86 -8.82
CA GLY A 341 -6.26 21.19 -8.27
C GLY A 341 -5.15 21.72 -7.35
N LYS A 342 -5.43 22.81 -6.64
CA LYS A 342 -4.46 23.46 -5.73
C LYS A 342 -4.36 22.75 -4.39
N ASN A 343 -5.50 22.31 -3.89
CA ASN A 343 -5.69 21.64 -2.62
C ASN A 343 -6.93 20.76 -2.72
N ALA A 344 -7.02 19.81 -1.80
CA ALA A 344 -8.16 18.93 -1.66
C ALA A 344 -8.35 18.58 -0.18
N HIS A 345 -9.49 17.96 0.14
CA HIS A 345 -9.83 17.61 1.52
C HIS A 345 -10.49 16.24 1.58
N SER A 346 -10.21 15.46 2.62
CA SER A 346 -11.05 14.30 2.93
C SER A 346 -11.52 14.30 4.37
N LEU A 347 -12.67 13.69 4.60
CA LEU A 347 -13.27 13.50 5.91
C LEU A 347 -13.60 12.02 6.08
N MET A 348 -13.04 11.42 7.13
CA MET A 348 -13.44 10.11 7.63
C MET A 348 -14.11 10.29 8.99
N ILE A 349 -15.27 9.66 9.17
CA ILE A 349 -15.89 9.45 10.48
C ILE A 349 -16.16 7.96 10.60
N LYS A 350 -15.59 7.32 11.61
CA LYS A 350 -15.73 5.88 11.84
C LYS A 350 -16.10 5.63 13.30
N GLN A 351 -17.17 4.88 13.50
CA GLN A 351 -17.58 4.38 14.80
C GLN A 351 -17.34 2.87 14.85
N LYS A 352 -16.61 2.42 15.87
CA LYS A 352 -16.35 1.01 16.15
C LYS A 352 -16.85 0.67 17.56
N PHE A 353 -17.47 -0.48 17.69
CA PHE A 353 -17.86 -1.10 18.94
C PHE A 353 -17.14 -2.44 19.06
N GLU A 354 -16.66 -2.74 20.25
CA GLU A 354 -16.10 -4.04 20.61
C GLU A 354 -16.85 -4.55 21.83
N TRP A 355 -17.27 -5.80 21.77
CA TRP A 355 -17.95 -6.48 22.86
C TRP A 355 -17.42 -7.90 22.99
N ASN A 356 -16.60 -8.12 24.03
CA ASN A 356 -15.86 -9.35 24.23
C ASN A 356 -15.04 -9.74 22.97
N GLU A 357 -15.38 -10.86 22.35
CA GLU A 357 -14.74 -11.41 21.15
C GLU A 357 -15.29 -10.85 19.82
N TYR A 358 -16.31 -9.99 19.88
CA TYR A 358 -16.98 -9.42 18.70
C TYR A 358 -16.61 -7.96 18.50
N ASN A 359 -16.68 -7.52 17.24
CA ASN A 359 -16.62 -6.12 16.88
C ASN A 359 -17.63 -5.81 15.77
N PHE A 360 -18.12 -4.58 15.74
CA PHE A 360 -18.95 -4.07 14.66
C PHE A 360 -18.84 -2.56 14.59
N GLY A 361 -19.22 -1.98 13.46
CA GLY A 361 -19.09 -0.55 13.28
C GLY A 361 -19.57 -0.09 11.92
N PHE A 362 -19.47 1.22 11.74
CA PHE A 362 -19.85 1.90 10.50
C PHE A 362 -19.07 3.18 10.35
N GLY A 363 -19.06 3.71 9.13
CA GLY A 363 -18.42 4.98 8.88
C GLY A 363 -18.75 5.56 7.52
N ILE A 364 -18.29 6.79 7.33
CA ILE A 364 -18.31 7.50 6.06
C ILE A 364 -16.92 7.96 5.70
N TYR A 365 -16.65 8.01 4.40
CA TYR A 365 -15.45 8.61 3.83
C TYR A 365 -15.83 9.51 2.66
N LYS A 366 -15.54 10.80 2.77
CA LYS A 366 -15.81 11.79 1.72
C LYS A 366 -14.50 12.40 1.25
N SER A 367 -14.26 12.32 -0.04
CA SER A 367 -13.24 13.11 -0.74
C SER A 367 -13.89 14.39 -1.27
N PHE A 368 -13.20 15.52 -1.19
CA PHE A 368 -13.53 16.81 -1.77
C PHE A 368 -12.33 17.26 -2.61
N GLY A 369 -12.49 17.39 -3.94
CA GLY A 369 -11.33 17.40 -4.83
C GLY A 369 -10.59 16.07 -4.78
N ASN A 370 -9.33 16.03 -5.21
CA ASN A 370 -8.54 14.80 -5.37
C ASN A 370 -7.70 14.43 -4.13
N ALA A 371 -8.30 14.39 -2.95
CA ALA A 371 -7.58 14.34 -1.67
C ALA A 371 -6.69 13.11 -1.45
N ASN A 372 -6.92 12.02 -2.17
CA ASN A 372 -6.19 10.77 -1.96
C ASN A 372 -4.91 10.64 -2.79
N TRP A 373 -4.71 11.47 -3.82
CA TRP A 373 -3.65 11.27 -4.82
C TRP A 373 -2.25 11.09 -4.23
N MET A 374 -1.88 11.81 -3.19
CA MET A 374 -0.51 11.78 -2.69
C MET A 374 -0.37 11.27 -1.25
N ILE A 375 -1.49 11.08 -0.55
CA ILE A 375 -1.51 10.65 0.85
C ILE A 375 -2.46 9.47 1.06
N GLY A 376 -3.76 9.67 0.81
CA GLY A 376 -4.82 8.73 1.21
C GLY A 376 -4.78 7.35 0.54
N TYR A 377 -4.09 7.19 -0.60
CA TYR A 377 -3.95 5.91 -1.27
C TYR A 377 -2.72 5.10 -0.82
N HIS A 378 -1.67 5.72 -0.27
CA HIS A 378 -0.48 4.98 0.22
C HIS A 378 -0.70 4.26 1.55
N GLY A 379 -1.74 4.62 2.29
CA GLY A 379 -2.16 4.03 3.55
C GLY A 379 -3.36 4.82 4.05
N ASN A 380 -4.15 4.26 4.97
CA ASN A 380 -5.23 5.02 5.61
C ASN A 380 -5.70 4.35 6.91
N ARG A 381 -6.63 5.05 7.57
CA ARG A 381 -7.27 4.63 8.83
C ARG A 381 -8.64 3.98 8.63
N LEU A 382 -9.04 3.62 7.39
CA LEU A 382 -10.36 3.04 7.10
C LEU A 382 -10.52 1.65 7.73
N GLY A 383 -9.43 0.87 7.79
CA GLY A 383 -9.42 -0.45 8.42
C GLY A 383 -9.92 -1.59 7.53
N PHE A 384 -9.97 -1.38 6.21
CA PHE A 384 -10.26 -2.41 5.22
C PHE A 384 -9.44 -2.16 3.95
N ASP A 385 -9.28 -3.20 3.14
CA ASP A 385 -8.56 -3.12 1.88
C ASP A 385 -9.41 -2.46 0.77
N PHE A 386 -8.78 -1.60 0.01
CA PHE A 386 -9.36 -0.83 -1.10
C PHE A 386 -8.57 -1.03 -2.40
N TRP A 387 -7.61 -1.95 -2.41
CA TRP A 387 -6.86 -2.42 -3.57
C TRP A 387 -7.41 -3.74 -4.12
N THR A 388 -8.73 -3.93 -4.06
CA THR A 388 -9.40 -5.20 -4.40
C THR A 388 -10.03 -5.22 -5.79
N ASN A 389 -9.98 -4.12 -6.55
CA ASN A 389 -10.52 -4.04 -7.92
C ASN A 389 -9.66 -4.89 -8.87
N THR A 390 -9.94 -4.87 -10.17
CA THR A 390 -9.03 -5.48 -11.15
C THR A 390 -7.72 -4.71 -11.26
N VAL A 391 -6.62 -5.41 -11.56
CA VAL A 391 -5.30 -4.82 -11.86
C VAL A 391 -5.35 -3.73 -12.94
N TYR A 392 -6.41 -3.70 -13.76
CA TYR A 392 -6.63 -2.69 -14.79
C TYR A 392 -7.31 -1.40 -14.29
N ALA A 393 -7.76 -1.35 -13.03
CA ALA A 393 -8.53 -0.25 -12.49
C ALA A 393 -7.64 0.91 -11.99
N ASN A 394 -8.19 2.12 -12.14
CA ASN A 394 -7.76 3.36 -11.49
C ASN A 394 -6.23 3.57 -11.37
N THR A 395 -5.58 3.79 -12.52
CA THR A 395 -4.11 3.89 -12.67
C THR A 395 -3.33 2.59 -12.39
N LEU A 396 -3.99 1.45 -12.58
CA LEU A 396 -3.43 0.11 -12.81
C LEU A 396 -2.77 -0.55 -11.60
N ASN A 397 -3.46 -0.54 -10.47
CA ASN A 397 -2.98 -1.14 -9.22
C ASN A 397 -4.15 -1.75 -8.40
N SER A 398 -5.28 -2.08 -9.03
CA SER A 398 -6.46 -2.62 -8.32
C SER A 398 -7.17 -1.66 -7.37
N LEU A 399 -6.92 -0.36 -7.54
CA LEU A 399 -7.46 0.67 -6.67
C LEU A 399 -8.97 0.88 -6.88
N SER A 400 -9.70 0.94 -5.78
CA SER A 400 -11.11 1.33 -5.74
C SER A 400 -11.32 2.80 -6.15
N TYR A 401 -12.45 3.06 -6.81
CA TYR A 401 -12.94 4.40 -7.14
C TYR A 401 -13.37 5.20 -5.88
N MET A 402 -13.37 4.61 -4.68
CA MET A 402 -13.52 5.39 -3.44
C MET A 402 -12.41 6.40 -3.22
N MET A 403 -11.24 6.17 -3.85
CA MET A 403 -10.10 7.08 -3.75
C MET A 403 -10.19 8.23 -4.74
N ASP A 404 -11.16 8.23 -5.65
CA ASP A 404 -11.31 9.26 -6.65
C ASP A 404 -11.72 10.62 -6.06
N ALA A 405 -11.53 11.65 -6.88
CA ALA A 405 -11.95 12.98 -6.52
C ALA A 405 -13.47 13.04 -6.31
N ASN A 406 -13.90 13.72 -5.24
CA ASN A 406 -15.30 13.91 -4.87
C ASN A 406 -16.10 12.62 -4.55
N ALA A 407 -15.46 11.46 -4.43
CA ALA A 407 -16.14 10.22 -4.04
C ALA A 407 -16.69 10.29 -2.61
N PHE A 408 -17.88 9.74 -2.40
CA PHE A 408 -18.52 9.54 -1.10
C PHE A 408 -18.76 8.07 -0.86
N THR A 409 -18.28 7.57 0.26
CA THR A 409 -18.37 6.16 0.64
C THR A 409 -19.06 6.04 1.98
N VAL A 410 -20.02 5.11 2.09
CA VAL A 410 -20.56 4.64 3.36
C VAL A 410 -20.21 3.16 3.50
N PHE A 411 -19.84 2.76 4.71
CA PHE A 411 -19.48 1.38 4.99
C PHE A 411 -19.96 0.94 6.38
N ALA A 412 -20.20 -0.35 6.52
CA ALA A 412 -20.49 -1.01 7.78
C ALA A 412 -19.78 -2.35 7.84
N PHE A 413 -19.36 -2.75 9.03
CA PHE A 413 -18.63 -4.00 9.25
C PHE A 413 -19.06 -4.66 10.56
N GLY A 414 -18.81 -5.96 10.63
CA GLY A 414 -19.04 -6.76 11.83
C GLY A 414 -18.23 -8.05 11.76
N GLY A 415 -17.80 -8.56 12.91
CA GLY A 415 -16.98 -9.76 12.96
C GLY A 415 -16.63 -10.18 14.37
N GLY A 416 -15.79 -11.19 14.48
CA GLY A 416 -15.28 -11.65 15.76
C GLY A 416 -14.30 -12.80 15.62
N VAL A 417 -13.69 -13.16 16.75
CA VAL A 417 -12.79 -14.30 16.84
C VAL A 417 -13.29 -15.25 17.92
N HIS A 418 -13.91 -16.35 17.50
CA HIS A 418 -14.34 -17.40 18.41
C HIS A 418 -13.33 -18.55 18.41
N ARG A 419 -12.56 -18.66 19.50
CA ARG A 419 -11.47 -19.65 19.66
C ARG A 419 -10.41 -19.54 18.56
N LYS A 420 -10.49 -20.39 17.53
CA LYS A 420 -9.57 -20.48 16.40
C LYS A 420 -10.18 -19.95 15.09
N LEU A 421 -11.47 -19.64 15.09
CA LEU A 421 -12.22 -19.15 13.95
C LEU A 421 -12.33 -17.63 14.02
N LEU A 422 -11.85 -16.97 12.97
CA LEU A 422 -12.08 -15.56 12.70
C LEU A 422 -13.17 -15.46 11.63
N TRP A 423 -14.10 -14.53 11.81
CA TRP A 423 -15.05 -14.17 10.75
C TRP A 423 -15.25 -12.65 10.70
N GLY A 424 -15.54 -12.14 9.52
CA GLY A 424 -15.83 -10.73 9.31
C GLY A 424 -16.70 -10.52 8.09
N LEU A 425 -17.56 -9.51 8.16
CA LEU A 425 -18.43 -9.04 7.10
C LEU A 425 -18.17 -7.55 6.90
N LEU A 426 -18.04 -7.11 5.64
CA LEU A 426 -17.92 -5.70 5.27
C LEU A 426 -18.88 -5.41 4.12
N GLY A 427 -19.72 -4.39 4.28
CA GLY A 427 -20.52 -3.81 3.21
C GLY A 427 -20.05 -2.39 2.92
N ARG A 428 -19.94 -2.03 1.65
CA ARG A 428 -19.55 -0.69 1.20
C ARG A 428 -20.34 -0.25 -0.03
N LEU A 429 -20.79 0.99 -0.01
CA LEU A 429 -21.34 1.69 -1.17
C LEU A 429 -20.52 2.95 -1.42
N THR A 430 -20.04 3.10 -2.65
CA THR A 430 -19.29 4.27 -3.11
C THR A 430 -20.09 4.99 -4.19
N TYR A 431 -20.17 6.31 -4.11
CA TYR A 431 -20.75 7.18 -5.12
C TYR A 431 -19.75 8.26 -5.51
N GLY A 432 -19.35 8.29 -6.78
CA GLY A 432 -18.36 9.25 -7.27
C GLY A 432 -18.68 9.77 -8.66
N PRO A 433 -17.97 10.82 -9.13
CA PRO A 433 -18.16 11.33 -10.48
C PRO A 433 -17.92 10.27 -11.56
N ARG A 434 -16.87 9.46 -11.39
CA ARG A 434 -16.44 8.45 -12.38
C ARG A 434 -17.26 7.17 -12.31
N ALA A 435 -17.51 6.66 -11.11
CA ALA A 435 -18.21 5.40 -10.92
C ALA A 435 -18.93 5.33 -9.57
N ASN A 436 -19.95 4.48 -9.52
CA ASN A 436 -20.49 3.94 -8.26
C ASN A 436 -19.95 2.53 -8.04
N GLU A 437 -19.78 2.14 -6.78
CA GLU A 437 -19.32 0.80 -6.41
C GLU A 437 -20.23 0.18 -5.36
N GLN A 438 -20.40 -1.14 -5.48
CA GLN A 438 -21.16 -1.95 -4.53
C GLN A 438 -20.28 -3.12 -4.10
N VAL A 439 -20.01 -3.23 -2.81
CA VAL A 439 -19.14 -4.28 -2.27
C VAL A 439 -19.78 -4.94 -1.06
N LEU A 440 -19.74 -6.27 -1.04
CA LEU A 440 -20.05 -7.09 0.13
C LEU A 440 -19.00 -8.18 0.23
N SER A 441 -18.25 -8.24 1.33
CA SER A 441 -17.24 -9.26 1.56
C SER A 441 -17.46 -10.04 2.84
N LEU A 442 -17.26 -11.36 2.77
CA LEU A 442 -17.20 -12.28 3.90
C LEU A 442 -15.77 -12.82 4.00
N ASN A 443 -15.15 -12.62 5.15
CA ASN A 443 -13.82 -13.10 5.48
C ASN A 443 -13.95 -14.21 6.53
N LEU A 444 -13.30 -15.35 6.30
CA LEU A 444 -13.25 -16.47 7.22
C LEU A 444 -11.78 -16.89 7.38
N GLY A 445 -11.32 -16.97 8.62
CA GLY A 445 -9.95 -17.39 8.95
C GLY A 445 -9.97 -18.52 9.96
N TYR A 446 -9.09 -19.51 9.82
CA TYR A 446 -8.96 -20.58 10.80
C TYR A 446 -7.51 -20.88 11.17
N LYS A 447 -7.23 -20.85 12.48
CA LYS A 447 -5.93 -21.19 13.04
C LYS A 447 -5.87 -22.65 13.44
N PHE A 448 -5.45 -23.52 12.52
CA PHE A 448 -5.33 -24.96 12.76
C PHE A 448 -4.35 -25.28 13.89
N THR A 449 -3.14 -24.70 13.84
CA THR A 449 -2.09 -24.88 14.83
C THR A 449 -1.48 -23.53 15.24
N LYS A 450 -0.48 -23.52 16.14
CA LYS A 450 0.24 -22.29 16.49
C LYS A 450 0.93 -21.66 15.27
N ASN A 451 1.37 -22.50 14.33
CA ASN A 451 2.27 -22.14 13.24
C ASN A 451 1.58 -22.19 11.86
N PHE A 452 0.31 -22.61 11.77
CA PHE A 452 -0.41 -22.79 10.51
C PHE A 452 -1.82 -22.22 10.59
N SER A 453 -2.16 -21.35 9.65
CA SER A 453 -3.50 -20.78 9.44
C SER A 453 -3.85 -20.73 7.96
N ALA A 454 -5.15 -20.69 7.68
CA ALA A 454 -5.65 -20.39 6.35
C ALA A 454 -6.85 -19.45 6.43
N ASP A 455 -6.99 -18.62 5.41
CA ASP A 455 -7.99 -17.57 5.31
C ASP A 455 -8.62 -17.61 3.93
N ILE A 456 -9.91 -17.32 3.87
CA ILE A 456 -10.68 -17.19 2.63
C ILE A 456 -11.57 -15.96 2.72
N LYS A 457 -11.57 -15.17 1.64
CA LYS A 457 -12.45 -14.01 1.48
C LYS A 457 -13.30 -14.20 0.24
N PHE A 458 -14.61 -14.12 0.38
CA PHE A 458 -15.55 -14.00 -0.72
C PHE A 458 -15.91 -12.53 -0.87
N GLU A 459 -15.75 -11.94 -2.04
CA GLU A 459 -16.13 -10.55 -2.29
C GLU A 459 -17.04 -10.46 -3.51
N TYR A 460 -18.27 -10.03 -3.29
CA TYR A 460 -19.07 -9.43 -4.35
C TYR A 460 -18.59 -7.99 -4.53
N TYR A 461 -18.26 -7.62 -5.76
CA TYR A 461 -17.82 -6.27 -6.09
C TYR A 461 -18.32 -5.91 -7.48
N ASN A 462 -19.18 -4.89 -7.57
CA ASN A 462 -19.59 -4.33 -8.84
C ASN A 462 -19.15 -2.87 -9.01
N VAL A 463 -18.78 -2.50 -10.23
CA VAL A 463 -18.40 -1.14 -10.62
C VAL A 463 -19.34 -0.66 -11.74
N LEU A 464 -20.13 0.37 -11.44
CA LEU A 464 -20.99 1.08 -12.37
C LEU A 464 -20.26 2.34 -12.84
N MET A 465 -19.52 2.24 -13.94
CA MET A 465 -18.82 3.37 -14.54
C MET A 465 -19.81 4.28 -15.26
N HIS A 466 -19.78 5.57 -14.94
CA HIS A 466 -20.67 6.56 -15.55
C HIS A 466 -20.29 6.88 -17.00
N GLN A 467 -21.28 7.35 -17.77
CA GLN A 467 -21.07 7.80 -19.14
C GLN A 467 -19.99 8.88 -19.20
N GLY A 468 -19.09 8.75 -20.16
CA GLY A 468 -17.97 9.65 -20.36
C GLY A 468 -16.69 9.23 -19.67
N TYR A 469 -16.72 8.22 -18.81
CA TYR A 469 -15.53 7.73 -18.12
C TYR A 469 -15.14 6.34 -18.59
N LYS A 470 -13.83 6.11 -18.69
CA LYS A 470 -13.25 4.87 -19.20
C LYS A 470 -12.22 4.33 -18.21
N MET A 471 -12.28 3.03 -17.91
CA MET A 471 -11.22 2.35 -17.15
C MET A 471 -9.91 2.39 -17.95
N GLY A 472 -8.77 2.55 -17.27
CA GLY A 472 -7.46 2.72 -17.90
C GLY A 472 -7.16 4.14 -18.40
N TRP A 473 -8.16 5.02 -18.49
CA TRP A 473 -8.01 6.43 -18.87
C TRP A 473 -7.93 7.35 -17.64
N ASN A 474 -6.83 8.09 -17.57
CA ASN A 474 -6.51 9.05 -16.54
C ASN A 474 -6.77 10.50 -16.98
N GLY A 475 -7.30 10.76 -18.19
CA GLY A 475 -7.59 12.11 -18.67
C GLY A 475 -9.04 12.58 -18.42
N PRO A 476 -9.45 13.68 -19.09
CA PRO A 476 -10.80 14.25 -19.00
C PRO A 476 -11.92 13.31 -19.47
N LYS A 477 -13.16 13.69 -19.18
CA LYS A 477 -14.36 12.98 -19.66
C LYS A 477 -14.40 12.90 -21.19
N LEU A 478 -14.64 11.70 -21.73
CA LEU A 478 -14.77 11.39 -23.16
C LEU A 478 -16.25 11.25 -23.53
N ASP A 479 -16.91 12.29 -24.05
CA ASP A 479 -18.39 12.32 -24.13
C ASP A 479 -19.05 11.15 -24.88
N SER A 480 -18.35 10.56 -25.84
CA SER A 480 -18.79 9.41 -26.63
C SER A 480 -18.68 8.06 -25.90
N GLN A 481 -17.98 8.01 -24.76
CA GLN A 481 -17.75 6.80 -24.01
C GLN A 481 -19.03 6.34 -23.29
N PRO A 482 -19.57 5.15 -23.58
CA PRO A 482 -20.75 4.64 -22.90
C PRO A 482 -20.47 4.30 -21.44
N ALA A 483 -21.51 4.37 -20.61
CA ALA A 483 -21.50 3.80 -19.27
C ALA A 483 -21.28 2.29 -19.32
N THR A 484 -20.68 1.71 -18.29
CA THR A 484 -20.44 0.26 -18.21
C THR A 484 -20.79 -0.28 -16.82
N ASP A 485 -21.23 -1.54 -16.80
CA ASP A 485 -21.46 -2.34 -15.60
C ASP A 485 -20.44 -3.47 -15.60
N GLN A 486 -19.59 -3.50 -14.58
CA GLN A 486 -18.38 -4.31 -14.56
C GLN A 486 -18.23 -5.07 -13.24
N ASP A 487 -18.53 -6.37 -13.29
CA ASP A 487 -18.31 -7.30 -12.19
C ASP A 487 -16.81 -7.47 -11.90
N ARG A 488 -16.49 -7.38 -10.62
CA ARG A 488 -15.18 -7.50 -9.97
C ARG A 488 -15.16 -8.56 -8.87
N SER A 489 -16.21 -9.37 -8.79
CA SER A 489 -16.35 -10.39 -7.77
C SER A 489 -15.23 -11.43 -7.86
N HIS A 490 -14.72 -11.82 -6.70
CA HIS A 490 -13.58 -12.71 -6.59
C HIS A 490 -13.52 -13.43 -5.24
N ILE A 491 -12.64 -14.42 -5.18
CA ILE A 491 -12.20 -15.05 -3.93
C ILE A 491 -10.74 -14.71 -3.69
N PHE A 492 -10.37 -14.34 -2.46
CA PHE A 492 -9.00 -14.45 -1.99
C PHE A 492 -8.83 -15.69 -1.12
N THR A 493 -7.71 -16.37 -1.28
CA THR A 493 -7.27 -17.40 -0.33
C THR A 493 -5.87 -17.10 0.14
N GLU A 494 -5.61 -17.40 1.40
CA GLU A 494 -4.29 -17.28 2.00
C GLU A 494 -4.01 -18.52 2.85
N ILE A 495 -2.78 -19.03 2.75
CA ILE A 495 -2.26 -20.07 3.63
C ILE A 495 -0.94 -19.58 4.17
N VAL A 496 -0.79 -19.63 5.49
CA VAL A 496 0.36 -19.06 6.18
C VAL A 496 0.97 -20.11 7.10
N TRP A 497 2.27 -20.33 6.93
CA TRP A 497 3.09 -21.08 7.86
C TRP A 497 4.21 -20.21 8.42
N LYS A 498 4.36 -20.20 9.75
CA LYS A 498 5.35 -19.35 10.46
C LYS A 498 6.08 -20.19 11.50
N LEU A 499 7.42 -20.13 11.50
CA LEU A 499 8.31 -20.77 12.48
C LEU A 499 8.59 -19.85 13.67
#